data_AF-A0A0D6LP02-F1
#
_entry.id   AF-A0A0D6LP02-F1
#
_cell.length_a   1.000
_cell.length_b   1.000
_cell.length_c   1.000
_cell.angle_alpha   90.00
_cell.angle_beta   90.00
_cell.angle_gamma   90.00
#
_symmetry.space_group_name_H-M   'P 1'
#
loop_
_entity.id
_entity.type
_entity.pdbx_description
1 polymer ?
#
loop_
_entity_poly.entity_id
_entity_poly.type
_entity_poly.pdbx_seq_one_letter_code
_entity_poly.pdbx_strand_id
1 'polypeptide(L)' 'MAGEQFLVGDEICGAVCSVRNQEDIVSLWNRTADNIGVTNRIRDTLRRVLNLPINAVMEYKRHDECLK' A
#
# COMPACT_ATOMS: atom_id res chain seq x y z
N MET A 1 9.26 10.98 -5.18
CA MET A 1 7.88 10.62 -5.60
C MET A 1 6.98 11.81 -5.33
N ALA A 2 6.09 12.19 -6.25
CA ALA A 2 5.31 13.42 -6.10
C ALA A 2 4.49 13.42 -4.80
N GLY A 3 4.78 14.39 -3.91
CA GLY A 3 4.00 14.68 -2.70
C GLY A 3 4.55 14.17 -1.36
N GLU A 4 5.49 13.21 -1.32
CA GLU A 4 6.17 12.67 -0.10
C GLU A 4 5.30 12.47 1.16
N GLN A 5 3.99 12.23 0.99
CA GLN A 5 3.01 12.25 2.07
C GLN A 5 3.16 11.12 3.09
N PHE A 6 3.85 10.05 2.70
CA PHE A 6 4.03 8.86 3.53
C PHE A 6 5.10 9.05 4.62
N LEU A 7 6.10 9.92 4.39
CA LEU A 7 7.18 10.21 5.34
C LEU A 7 7.86 8.93 5.89
N VAL A 8 8.14 7.98 4.99
CA VAL A 8 8.79 6.68 5.28
C VAL A 8 10.16 6.54 4.59
N GLY A 9 10.77 7.66 4.17
CA GLY A 9 12.02 7.65 3.40
C GLY A 9 11.86 6.92 2.06
N ASP A 10 12.84 6.10 1.70
CA ASP A 10 12.94 5.38 0.43
C ASP A 10 12.22 4.01 0.41
N GLU A 11 11.25 3.84 1.32
CA GLU A 11 10.50 2.61 1.46
C GLU A 11 9.50 2.40 0.33
N ILE A 12 8.93 3.45 -0.27
CA ILE A 12 7.95 3.27 -1.36
C ILE A 12 8.69 2.90 -2.66
N CYS A 13 8.35 1.75 -3.23
CA CYS A 13 8.89 1.26 -4.50
C CYS A 13 8.05 1.72 -5.69
N GLY A 14 6.72 1.78 -5.52
CA GLY A 14 5.80 2.14 -6.59
C GLY A 14 4.35 1.78 -6.25
N ALA A 15 3.44 2.10 -7.17
CA ALA A 15 2.02 1.77 -7.06
C ALA A 15 1.56 1.04 -8.32
N VAL A 16 0.57 0.16 -8.15
CA VAL A 16 -0.05 -0.62 -9.23
C VAL A 16 -1.55 -0.44 -9.16
N CYS A 17 -2.18 -0.18 -10.30
CA CYS A 17 -3.64 -0.21 -10.43
C CYS A 17 -4.01 -1.36 -11.37
N SER A 18 -4.73 -2.35 -10.84
CA SER A 18 -5.20 -3.51 -11.58
C SER A 18 -6.68 -3.34 -11.85
N VAL A 19 -7.03 -3.06 -13.10
CA VAL A 19 -8.41 -2.91 -13.54
C VAL A 19 -8.95 -4.28 -13.96
N ARG A 20 -10.06 -4.74 -13.36
CA ARG A 20 -10.65 -6.05 -13.69
C ARG A 20 -12.16 -5.93 -13.88
N ASN A 21 -12.76 -6.96 -14.46
CA ASN A 21 -14.18 -6.94 -14.80
C ASN A 21 -15.12 -6.93 -13.59
N GLN A 22 -14.69 -7.47 -12.44
CA GLN A 22 -15.52 -7.57 -11.22
C GLN A 22 -15.10 -6.56 -10.14
N GLU A 23 -13.83 -6.17 -10.10
CA GLU A 23 -13.28 -5.26 -9.10
C GLU A 23 -12.01 -4.59 -9.62
N ASP A 24 -11.73 -3.39 -9.13
CA ASP A 24 -10.46 -2.72 -9.34
C ASP A 24 -9.64 -2.77 -8.05
N ILE A 25 -8.34 -3.02 -8.20
CA ILE A 25 -7.42 -3.16 -7.06
C ILE A 25 -6.30 -2.13 -7.19
N VAL A 26 -6.14 -1.29 -6.17
CA VAL A 26 -5.00 -0.39 -6.02
C VAL A 26 -4.03 -0.99 -5.02
N SER A 27 -2.76 -1.15 -5.43
CA SER A 27 -1.68 -1.69 -4.60
C SER A 27 -0.54 -0.69 -4.50
N LEU A 28 0.13 -0.69 -3.35
CA LEU A 28 1.32 0.12 -3.11
C LEU A 28 2.42 -0.83 -2.62
N TRP A 29 3.58 -0.78 -3.26
CA TRP A 29 4.71 -1.65 -2.95
C TRP A 29 5.72 -0.89 -2.10
N ASN A 30 6.18 -1.54 -1.02
CA ASN A 30 7.28 -1.04 -0.21
C ASN A 30 8.45 -2.04 -0.18
N ARG A 31 9.63 -1.56 0.21
CA ARG A 31 10.88 -2.31 0.15
C ARG A 31 10.99 -3.39 1.22
N THR A 32 10.64 -3.08 2.46
CA THR A 32 10.84 -3.98 3.61
C THR A 32 9.53 -4.36 4.28
N ALA A 33 9.17 -5.65 4.20
CA ALA A 33 7.95 -6.16 4.82
C ALA A 33 8.02 -6.30 6.35
N ASP A 34 9.22 -6.49 6.91
CA ASP A 34 9.41 -6.78 8.32
C ASP A 34 9.26 -5.54 9.23
N ASN A 35 9.22 -4.33 8.64
CA ASN A 35 9.06 -3.09 9.39
C ASN A 35 7.58 -2.73 9.56
N ILE A 36 6.96 -3.27 10.62
CA ILE A 36 5.55 -3.06 10.96
C ILE A 36 5.20 -1.58 11.15
N GLY A 37 6.13 -0.77 11.68
CA GLY A 37 5.92 0.67 11.87
C GLY A 37 5.75 1.40 10.53
N VAL A 38 6.59 1.06 9.56
CA VAL A 38 6.51 1.57 8.18
C VAL A 38 5.21 1.10 7.51
N THR A 39 4.89 -0.19 7.54
CA THR A 39 3.70 -0.71 6.86
C THR A 39 2.40 -0.14 7.42
N ASN A 40 2.30 0.04 8.74
CA ASN A 40 1.16 0.70 9.38
C ASN A 40 1.04 2.17 8.97
N ARG A 41 2.15 2.92 8.97
CA ARG A 41 2.17 4.32 8.54
C ARG A 41 1.74 4.47 7.08
N ILE A 42 2.18 3.55 6.23
CA ILE A 42 1.80 3.50 4.82
C ILE A 42 0.29 3.27 4.70
N ARG A 43 -0.26 2.25 5.39
CA ARG A 43 -1.70 1.96 5.41
C ARG A 43 -2.53 3.17 5.82
N ASP A 44 -2.18 3.79 6.94
CA ASP A 44 -2.95 4.90 7.50
C ASP A 44 -2.89 6.13 6.59
N THR A 45 -1.72 6.40 6.01
CA THR A 45 -1.57 7.48 5.02
C THR A 45 -2.38 7.19 3.76
N LEU A 46 -2.30 5.97 3.22
CA LEU A 46 -3.01 5.57 2.00
C LEU A 46 -4.52 5.74 2.18
N ARG A 47 -5.06 5.29 3.32
CA ARG A 47 -6.46 5.46 3.68
C ARG A 47 -6.87 6.93 3.77
N ARG A 48 -6.03 7.79 4.35
CA ARG A 48 -6.28 9.24 4.47
C ARG A 48 -6.27 9.93 3.10
N VAL A 49 -5.24 9.69 2.27
CA VAL A 49 -5.07 10.40 0.99
C VAL A 49 -6.07 9.96 -0.07
N LEU A 50 -6.49 8.68 -0.05
CA LEU A 50 -7.53 8.16 -0.93
C LEU A 50 -8.95 8.35 -0.36
N ASN A 51 -9.08 8.91 0.85
CA ASN A 51 -10.35 9.11 1.54
C ASN A 51 -11.20 7.81 1.62
N LEU A 52 -10.56 6.68 1.95
CA LEU A 52 -11.24 5.39 1.98
C LEU A 52 -12.16 5.28 3.20
N PRO A 53 -13.35 4.66 3.06
CA PRO A 53 -14.26 4.46 4.16
C PRO A 53 -13.67 3.51 5.22
N ILE A 54 -14.20 3.55 6.45
CA ILE A 54 -13.66 2.79 7.59
C ILE A 54 -13.73 1.27 7.40
N ASN A 55 -14.66 0.82 6.57
CA ASN A 55 -14.89 -0.58 6.23
C ASN A 55 -14.14 -1.01 4.96
N ALA A 56 -13.33 -0.14 4.34
CA ALA A 56 -12.49 -0.53 3.23
C ALA A 56 -11.51 -1.61 3.68
N VAL A 57 -11.56 -2.77 3.01
CA VAL A 57 -10.65 -3.87 3.28
C VAL A 57 -9.28 -3.50 2.71
N MET A 58 -8.27 -3.50 3.57
CA MET A 58 -6.87 -3.31 3.19
C MET A 58 -6.08 -4.50 3.68
N GLU A 59 -5.32 -5.11 2.78
CA GLU A 59 -4.51 -6.29 3.06
C GLU A 59 -3.06 -6.00 2.72
N TYR A 60 -2.15 -6.38 3.62
CA TYR A 60 -0.71 -6.36 3.35
C TYR A 60 -0.25 -7.78 3.08
N LYS A 61 0.37 -8.01 1.91
CA LYS A 61 0.96 -9.31 1.55
C LYS A 61 2.43 -9.13 1.26
N ARG A 62 3.27 -10.03 1.78
CA ARG A 62 4.68 -10.03 1.41
C ARG A 62 4.83 -10.56 -0.01
N HIS A 63 5.80 -10.04 -0.76
CA HIS A 63 6.03 -10.47 -2.14
C HIS A 63 6.41 -11.95 -2.23
N ASP A 64 7.15 -12.48 -1.26
CA ASP A 64 7.57 -13.88 -1.20
C ASP A 64 6.41 -14.85 -0.90
N GLU A 65 5.33 -14.36 -0.29
CA GLU A 65 4.10 -15.13 -0.08
C GLU A 65 3.23 -15.18 -1.33
N CYS A 66 3.29 -14.15 -2.19
CA CYS A 66 2.50 -14.09 -3.43
C CYS A 66 3.09 -14.89 -4.58
N LEU A 67 4.34 -15.34 -4.48
CA LEU A 67 5.04 -16.12 -5.50
C LEU A 67 4.93 -17.63 -5.30
N LYS A 68 4.34 -18.08 -4.19
CA LYS A 68 4.04 -19.48 -3.90
C LYS A 68 2.64 -19.83 -4.35
#